data_AF-A0A8X8X0R9-F1
#
_entry.id   AF-A0A8X8X0R9-F1
#
_cell.length_a   1.000
_cell.length_b   1.000
_cell.length_c   1.000
_cell.angle_alpha   90.00
_cell.angle_beta   90.00
_cell.angle_gamma   90.00
#
_symmetry.space_group_name_H-M   'P 1'
#
loop_
_entity.id
_entity.type
_entity.pdbx_description
1 polymer ?
#
loop_
_entity_poly.entity_id
_entity_poly.type
_entity_poly.pdbx_seq_one_letter_code
_entity_poly.pdbx_strand_id
1 'polypeptide(L)'
;MGHEWFNIGLLNMDEDEAAALVTKGRVVKVEMGTLDEGLRWSDLFPEWINESSMKTRCPELPMPEFGRNEELDVVVARVPCRKCEGSGWRDVARLHVNLVVANLLVRSGRPELRRITGSDSWCTSRSEVARLAQR
;
A
#
# COMPACT_ATOMS: atom_id res chain seq x y z
N MET A 1 19.69 11.00 27.52
CA MET A 1 19.12 11.49 26.25
C MET A 1 19.14 10.31 25.30
N GLY A 2 18.00 9.65 25.12
CA GLY A 2 17.92 8.45 24.28
C GLY A 2 18.05 8.83 22.81
N HIS A 3 18.89 8.13 22.06
CA HIS A 3 18.92 8.26 20.61
C HIS A 3 17.60 7.68 20.08
N GLU A 4 16.73 8.54 19.55
CA GLU A 4 15.55 8.09 18.80
C GLU A 4 16.07 7.52 17.48
N TRP A 5 15.99 6.20 17.35
CA TRP A 5 16.37 5.51 16.11
C TRP A 5 15.16 5.50 15.19
N PHE A 6 15.29 6.04 13.98
CA PHE A 6 14.25 5.93 12.96
C PHE A 6 14.24 4.52 12.38
N ASN A 7 13.06 3.91 12.31
CA ASN A 7 12.82 2.69 11.55
C ASN A 7 12.48 3.06 10.11
N ILE A 8 13.30 2.58 9.17
CA ILE A 8 13.20 2.89 7.74
C ILE A 8 12.80 1.61 7.00
N GLY A 9 11.63 1.60 6.38
CA GLY A 9 11.18 0.53 5.51
C GLY A 9 11.67 0.75 4.09
N LEU A 10 12.38 -0.22 3.50
CA LEU A 10 12.79 -0.21 2.10
C LEU A 10 11.87 -1.11 1.29
N LEU A 11 11.24 -0.53 0.26
CA LEU A 11 10.30 -1.23 -0.61
C LEU A 11 10.79 -1.23 -2.05
N ASN A 12 10.74 -2.40 -2.70
CA ASN A 12 11.07 -2.59 -4.10
C ASN A 12 12.51 -2.16 -4.48
N MET A 13 13.44 -2.23 -3.52
CA MET A 13 14.87 -1.93 -3.72
C MET A 13 15.69 -3.22 -3.73
N ASP A 14 16.69 -3.27 -4.61
CA ASP A 14 17.65 -4.37 -4.63
C ASP A 14 18.70 -4.20 -3.50
N GLU A 15 19.54 -5.22 -3.30
CA GLU A 15 20.51 -5.22 -2.19
C GLU A 15 21.59 -4.15 -2.35
N ASP A 16 22.01 -3.88 -3.59
CA ASP A 16 23.03 -2.88 -3.90
C ASP A 16 22.49 -1.46 -3.62
N GLU A 17 21.25 -1.19 -4.02
CA GLU A 17 20.56 0.07 -3.74
C GLU A 17 20.30 0.27 -2.25
N ALA A 18 19.90 -0.79 -1.55
CA ALA A 18 19.70 -0.75 -0.10
C ALA A 18 21.03 -0.48 0.62
N ALA A 19 22.13 -1.10 0.18
CA ALA A 19 23.46 -0.89 0.75
C ALA A 19 24.02 0.52 0.51
N ALA A 20 23.61 1.17 -0.58
CA ALA A 20 24.00 2.55 -0.88
C ALA A 20 23.35 3.61 0.05
N LEU A 21 22.31 3.24 0.80
CA LEU A 21 21.64 4.15 1.73
C LEU A 21 22.47 4.35 3.01
N VAL A 22 23.17 5.47 3.09
CA VAL A 22 23.88 5.88 4.31
C VAL A 22 22.87 6.48 5.30
N THR A 23 22.46 5.71 6.29
CA THR A 23 21.51 6.14 7.32
C THR A 23 21.95 5.75 8.73
N LYS A 24 21.52 6.55 9.72
CA LYS A 24 21.71 6.26 11.16
C LYS A 24 20.51 5.53 11.77
N GLY A 25 19.56 5.05 10.96
CA GLY A 25 18.35 4.35 11.39
C GLY A 25 18.42 2.84 11.21
N ARG A 26 17.47 2.11 11.82
CA ARG A 26 17.28 0.67 11.58
C ARG A 26 16.57 0.48 10.25
N VAL A 27 17.18 -0.26 9.35
CA VAL A 27 16.64 -0.55 8.02
C VAL A 27 15.89 -1.88 8.06
N VAL A 28 14.68 -1.90 7.52
CA VAL A 28 13.83 -3.09 7.37
C VAL A 28 13.48 -3.24 5.89
N LYS A 29 13.81 -4.38 5.30
CA LYS A 29 13.43 -4.69 3.92
C LYS A 29 11.99 -5.21 3.92
N VAL A 30 11.14 -4.58 3.12
CA VAL A 30 9.73 -4.97 2.96
C VAL A 30 9.58 -5.75 1.66
N GLU A 31 9.22 -7.02 1.78
CA GLU A 31 8.99 -7.90 0.63
C GLU A 31 7.56 -7.74 0.10
N MET A 32 7.42 -7.24 -1.12
CA MET A 32 6.13 -7.19 -1.81
C MET A 32 5.93 -8.43 -2.68
N GLY A 33 4.69 -8.90 -2.77
CA GLY A 33 4.36 -10.00 -3.67
C GLY A 33 4.49 -9.62 -5.15
N THR A 34 4.69 -10.63 -5.99
CA THR A 34 4.82 -10.46 -7.43
C THR A 34 3.45 -10.20 -8.05
N LEU A 35 3.34 -9.12 -8.84
CA LEU A 35 2.13 -8.85 -9.62
C LEU A 35 1.91 -9.91 -10.69
N ASP A 36 0.64 -10.21 -10.97
CA ASP A 36 0.28 -10.97 -12.16
C ASP A 36 0.70 -10.18 -13.41
N GLU A 37 1.53 -10.80 -14.26
CA GLU A 37 2.00 -10.21 -15.51
C GLU A 37 0.85 -9.93 -16.49
N GLY A 38 -0.28 -10.64 -16.35
CA GLY A 38 -1.50 -10.44 -17.15
C GLY A 38 -2.35 -9.25 -16.70
N LEU A 39 -2.06 -8.63 -15.56
CA LEU A 39 -2.87 -7.54 -15.02
C LEU A 39 -2.61 -6.22 -15.76
N ARG A 40 -3.66 -5.66 -16.37
CA ARG A 40 -3.59 -4.40 -17.13
C ARG A 40 -4.34 -3.30 -16.42
N TRP A 41 -4.02 -2.06 -16.78
CA TRP A 41 -4.71 -0.88 -16.26
C TRP A 41 -6.23 -0.93 -16.48
N SER A 42 -6.68 -1.43 -17.64
CA SER A 42 -8.10 -1.57 -17.98
C SER A 42 -8.85 -2.57 -17.09
N ASP A 43 -8.13 -3.52 -16.48
CA ASP A 43 -8.72 -4.51 -15.58
C ASP A 43 -8.97 -3.91 -14.17
N LEU A 44 -8.23 -2.85 -13.81
CA LEU A 44 -8.41 -2.08 -12.57
C LEU A 44 -9.34 -0.87 -12.75
N PHE A 45 -9.22 -0.19 -13.89
CA PHE A 45 -9.97 1.02 -14.24
C PHE A 45 -10.56 0.86 -15.66
N PRO A 46 -11.68 0.13 -15.79
CA PRO A 46 -12.35 -0.03 -17.07
C PRO A 46 -12.95 1.30 -17.55
N GLU A 47 -13.13 1.45 -18.87
CA GLU A 47 -13.71 2.67 -19.47
C GLU A 47 -15.16 2.93 -19.05
N TRP A 48 -15.89 1.87 -18.62
CA TRP A 48 -17.23 1.97 -18.06
C TRP A 48 -17.30 1.16 -16.77
N ILE A 49 -17.47 1.85 -15.65
CA ILE A 49 -17.81 1.24 -14.36
C ILE A 49 -19.32 1.10 -14.34
N ASN A 50 -19.82 -0.07 -14.70
CA ASN A 50 -21.21 -0.40 -14.46
C ASN A 50 -21.39 -0.65 -12.95
N GLU A 51 -21.81 0.37 -12.21
CA GLU A 51 -22.09 0.31 -10.76
C GLU A 51 -23.18 -0.71 -10.40
N SER A 52 -24.00 -1.14 -11.37
CA SER A 52 -25.11 -2.10 -11.18
C SER A 52 -24.75 -3.55 -11.51
N SER A 53 -23.63 -3.82 -12.19
CA SER A 53 -23.21 -5.19 -12.47
C SER A 53 -22.50 -5.78 -11.26
N MET A 54 -23.14 -6.75 -10.62
CA MET A 54 -22.64 -7.43 -9.42
C MET A 54 -21.40 -8.32 -9.64
N LYS A 55 -20.71 -8.26 -10.79
CA LYS A 55 -19.64 -9.20 -11.16
C LYS A 55 -18.54 -8.60 -12.04
N THR A 56 -17.91 -7.51 -11.61
CA THR A 56 -16.54 -7.25 -12.05
C THR A 56 -15.62 -7.93 -11.05
N ARG A 57 -14.78 -8.87 -11.51
CA ARG A 57 -13.76 -9.48 -10.63
C ARG A 57 -12.75 -8.39 -10.30
N CYS A 58 -12.70 -7.95 -9.04
CA CYS A 58 -11.59 -7.13 -8.57
C CYS A 58 -10.33 -8.01 -8.56
N PRO A 59 -9.32 -7.70 -9.39
CA PRO A 59 -8.08 -8.45 -9.35
C PRO A 59 -7.39 -8.21 -8.00
N GLU A 60 -6.69 -9.24 -7.52
CA GLU A 60 -5.93 -9.14 -6.28
C GLU A 60 -4.61 -8.44 -6.55
N LEU A 61 -4.31 -7.41 -5.74
CA LEU A 61 -2.99 -6.79 -5.70
C LEU A 61 -2.28 -7.33 -4.47
N PRO A 62 -1.18 -8.08 -4.63
CA PRO A 62 -0.55 -8.78 -3.53
C PRO A 62 0.09 -7.78 -2.57
N MET A 63 -0.40 -7.74 -1.34
CA MET A 63 0.15 -6.88 -0.29
C MET A 63 1.26 -7.62 0.45
N PRO A 64 2.29 -6.92 0.95
CA PRO A 64 3.31 -7.55 1.77
C PRO A 64 2.69 -8.14 3.04
N GLU A 65 3.28 -9.23 3.55
CA GLU A 65 2.93 -9.70 4.88
C GLU A 65 3.60 -8.81 5.92
N PHE A 66 2.83 -8.37 6.91
CA PHE A 66 3.32 -7.47 7.94
C PHE A 66 3.37 -8.21 9.27
N GLY A 67 4.55 -8.24 9.89
CA GLY A 67 4.66 -8.55 11.31
C GLY A 67 3.89 -7.52 12.14
N ARG A 68 3.28 -7.95 13.26
CA ARG A 68 2.53 -7.06 14.16
C ARG A 68 3.35 -5.91 14.78
N ASN A 69 4.67 -5.89 14.61
CA ASN A 69 5.60 -5.12 15.44
C ASN A 69 6.56 -4.21 14.65
N GLU A 70 6.29 -3.92 13.37
CA GLU A 70 7.15 -3.04 12.57
C GLU A 70 6.55 -1.63 12.49
N GLU A 71 6.78 -0.85 13.55
CA GLU A 71 6.56 0.59 13.54
C GLU A 71 7.62 1.25 12.66
N LEU A 72 7.28 1.56 11.41
CA LEU A 72 8.10 2.31 10.48
C LEU A 72 7.84 3.82 10.62
N ASP A 73 8.90 4.60 10.79
CA ASP A 73 8.83 6.07 10.81
C ASP A 73 8.94 6.66 9.40
N VAL A 74 9.69 5.99 8.51
CA VAL A 74 9.93 6.40 7.13
C VAL A 74 9.83 5.20 6.21
N VAL A 75 9.20 5.36 5.04
CA VAL A 75 9.19 4.37 3.97
C VAL A 75 9.88 4.96 2.74
N VAL A 76 10.88 4.26 2.23
CA VAL A 76 11.58 4.58 0.98
C VAL A 76 11.21 3.51 -0.04
N ALA A 77 10.64 3.93 -1.16
CA ALA A 77 10.21 3.01 -2.21
C ALA A 77 10.86 3.36 -3.55
N ARG A 78 11.43 2.37 -4.23
CA ARG A 78 11.83 2.52 -5.62
C ARG A 78 10.61 2.29 -6.50
N VAL A 79 10.14 3.36 -7.12
CA VAL A 79 9.01 3.28 -8.07
C VAL A 79 9.55 2.95 -9.45
N PRO A 80 9.05 1.90 -10.12
CA PRO A 80 9.43 1.58 -11.49
C PRO A 80 9.24 2.79 -12.41
N CYS A 81 10.31 3.20 -13.09
CA CYS A 81 10.30 4.27 -14.06
C CYS A 81 10.48 3.67 -15.46
N ARG A 82 9.40 3.54 -16.22
CA ARG A 82 9.46 3.19 -17.64
C ARG A 82 9.41 4.48 -18.47
N LYS A 83 10.06 4.49 -19.64
CA LYS A 83 9.91 5.61 -20.59
C LYS A 83 8.42 5.81 -20.85
N CYS A 84 7.90 6.98 -20.49
CA CYS A 84 6.51 7.35 -20.67
C CYS A 84 6.22 7.59 -22.17
N GLU A 85 6.27 6.55 -23.02
CA GLU A 85 5.64 6.62 -24.34
C GLU A 85 4.13 6.40 -24.15
N GLY A 86 3.33 7.46 -24.30
CA GLY A 86 1.88 7.45 -24.07
C GLY A 86 1.45 7.89 -22.67
N SER A 87 0.27 7.44 -22.20
CA SER A 87 -0.32 7.80 -20.90
C SER A 87 0.48 7.24 -19.71
N GLY A 88 1.64 7.81 -19.42
CA GLY A 88 2.62 7.33 -18.43
C GLY A 88 2.13 7.28 -16.97
N TRP A 89 0.90 7.70 -16.69
CA TRP A 89 0.22 7.54 -15.40
C TRP A 89 -0.53 6.21 -15.28
N ARG A 90 -0.81 5.52 -16.38
CA ARG A 90 -1.55 4.24 -16.42
C ARG A 90 -0.61 3.04 -16.28
N ASP A 91 0.14 2.98 -15.20
CA ASP A 91 1.09 1.90 -14.93
C ASP A 91 0.70 1.13 -13.67
N VAL A 92 0.39 -0.15 -13.83
CA VAL A 92 -0.05 -1.06 -12.76
C VAL A 92 1.03 -1.28 -11.71
N ALA A 93 2.30 -1.38 -12.12
CA ALA A 93 3.41 -1.57 -11.20
C ALA A 93 3.63 -0.32 -10.35
N ARG A 94 3.55 0.88 -10.94
CA ARG A 94 3.60 2.14 -10.19
C ARG A 94 2.44 2.26 -9.21
N LEU A 95 1.22 1.88 -9.62
CA LEU A 95 0.05 1.87 -8.74
C LEU A 95 0.23 0.92 -7.57
N HIS A 96 0.68 -0.31 -7.83
CA HIS A 96 0.89 -1.33 -6.81
C HIS A 96 1.91 -0.90 -5.76
N VAL A 97 3.07 -0.37 -6.17
CA VAL A 97 4.08 0.14 -5.24
C VAL A 97 3.48 1.24 -4.35
N ASN A 98 2.75 2.20 -4.93
CA ASN A 98 2.14 3.28 -4.14
C ASN A 98 1.05 2.77 -3.17
N LEU A 99 0.26 1.77 -3.56
CA LEU A 99 -0.73 1.15 -2.68
C LEU A 99 -0.06 0.42 -1.51
N VAL A 100 1.03 -0.30 -1.78
CA VAL A 100 1.81 -0.95 -0.72
C VAL A 100 2.42 0.07 0.24
N VAL A 101 2.99 1.16 -0.26
CA VAL A 101 3.48 2.28 0.57
C VAL A 101 2.36 2.87 1.43
N ALA A 102 1.20 3.16 0.84
CA ALA A 102 0.07 3.71 1.59
C ALA A 102 -0.38 2.76 2.72
N ASN A 103 -0.45 1.46 2.44
CA ASN A 103 -0.79 0.46 3.44
C ASN A 103 0.27 0.34 4.54
N LEU A 104 1.56 0.42 4.21
CA LEU A 104 2.66 0.49 5.18
C LEU A 104 2.47 1.67 6.14
N LEU A 105 2.22 2.86 5.61
CA LEU A 105 2.07 4.09 6.40
C LEU A 105 0.82 4.08 7.30
N VAL A 106 -0.29 3.54 6.82
CA VAL A 106 -1.53 3.41 7.63
C VAL A 106 -1.31 2.44 8.80
N ARG A 107 -0.54 1.37 8.58
CA ARG A 107 -0.27 0.36 9.61
C ARG A 107 0.85 0.75 10.56
N SER A 108 1.82 1.54 10.11
CA SER A 108 2.97 1.97 10.92
C SER A 108 2.70 3.22 11.77
N GLY A 109 1.55 3.85 11.61
CA GLY A 109 1.20 5.08 12.33
C GLY A 109 1.28 4.93 13.85
N ARG A 110 2.06 5.82 14.49
CA ARG A 110 2.20 5.87 15.95
C ARG A 110 0.81 6.00 16.62
N PRO A 111 0.55 5.30 17.73
CA PRO A 111 -0.74 5.34 18.43
C PRO A 111 -1.20 6.76 18.81
N GLU A 112 -0.28 7.72 19.02
CA GLU A 112 -0.68 9.11 19.29
C GLU A 112 -1.36 9.81 18.11
N LEU A 113 -1.04 9.43 16.85
CA LEU A 113 -1.69 9.96 15.65
C LEU A 113 -3.02 9.25 15.33
N ARG A 114 -3.22 8.02 15.83
CA ARG A 114 -4.52 7.32 15.77
C ARG A 114 -5.64 8.03 16.53
N ARG A 115 -5.30 8.98 17.42
CA ARG A 115 -6.29 9.76 18.18
C ARG A 115 -6.91 10.92 17.36
N ILE A 116 -6.28 11.31 16.24
CA ILE A 116 -6.70 12.48 15.44
C ILE A 116 -7.50 12.06 14.20
N THR A 117 -7.29 10.86 13.67
CA THR A 117 -8.22 10.23 12.74
C THR A 117 -9.25 9.47 13.55
N GLY A 118 -10.52 9.86 13.45
CA GLY A 118 -11.59 9.45 14.36
C GLY A 118 -11.67 7.96 14.69
N SER A 119 -12.30 7.71 15.85
CA SER A 119 -12.65 6.41 16.43
C SER A 119 -12.79 5.27 15.42
N ASP A 120 -12.38 4.07 15.82
CA ASP A 120 -12.56 2.76 15.19
C ASP A 120 -14.03 2.36 14.85
N SER A 121 -14.83 3.26 14.27
CA SER A 121 -16.22 3.06 13.89
C SER A 121 -16.41 2.88 12.38
N TRP A 122 -15.35 2.95 11.58
CA TRP A 122 -15.41 2.82 10.12
C TRP A 122 -14.70 1.56 9.62
N CYS A 123 -15.07 0.42 10.20
CA CYS A 123 -15.03 -0.89 9.55
C CYS A 123 -15.93 -1.86 10.32
N THR A 124 -17.22 -1.53 10.46
CA THR A 124 -18.17 -2.58 10.78
C THR A 124 -18.44 -3.42 9.53
N SER A 125 -18.36 -4.74 9.75
CA SER A 125 -18.44 -5.76 8.72
C SER A 125 -19.72 -5.64 7.87
N ARG A 126 -19.68 -6.22 6.67
CA ARG A 126 -20.77 -6.27 5.66
C ARG A 126 -22.17 -6.65 6.19
N SER A 127 -22.32 -7.14 7.42
CA SER A 127 -23.61 -7.53 8.01
C SER A 127 -24.45 -6.40 8.60
N GLU A 128 -23.90 -5.20 8.86
CA GLU A 128 -24.68 -4.12 9.48
C GLU A 128 -25.48 -3.28 8.48
N VAL A 129 -24.99 -3.10 7.25
CA VAL A 129 -25.69 -2.32 6.20
C VAL A 129 -27.02 -2.98 5.81
N ALA A 130 -27.13 -4.30 5.93
CA ALA A 130 -28.35 -5.03 5.60
C ALA A 130 -29.51 -4.80 6.59
N ARG A 131 -29.26 -4.34 7.82
CA ARG A 131 -30.34 -4.10 8.81
C ARG A 131 -30.99 -2.73 8.71
N LEU A 132 -30.30 -1.75 8.12
CA LEU A 132 -30.80 -0.37 8.02
C LEU A 132 -31.75 -0.15 6.82
N ALA A 133 -31.89 -1.13 5.93
CA ALA A 133 -32.81 -1.07 4.78
C ALA A 133 -34.21 -1.68 5.07
N GLN A 134 -34.54 -1.98 6.32
CA GLN A 134 -35.84 -2.57 6.72
C GLN A 134 -36.58 -1.76 7.80
N ARG A 135 -36.36 -0.44 7.87
CA ARG A 135 -37.21 0.48 8.64
C ARG A 135 -37.69 1.63 7.79
#